data_AF-A0A2A5HL00-F1
#
_entry.id   AF-A0A2A5HL00-F1
#
_cell.length_a   1.000
_cell.length_b   1.000
_cell.length_c   1.000
_cell.angle_alpha   90.00
_cell.angle_beta   90.00
_cell.angle_gamma   90.00
#
_symmetry.space_group_name_H-M   'P 1'
#
loop_
_entity.id
_entity.type
_entity.pdbx_description
1 polymer ?
#
loop_
_entity_poly.entity_id
_entity_poly.type
_entity_poly.pdbx_seq_one_letter_code
_entity_poly.pdbx_strand_id
1 'polypeptide(L)' 'MLKFIKHNMETIGGIEIFPIISLVIFFLFFIGLLVWVITTKKQYVDYMEKLPLEDDNIKKITLITKESWKIKSKNQT' A
#
# COMPACT_ATOMS: atom_id res chain seq x y z
N MET A 1 19.66 4.84 46.44
CA MET A 1 18.53 5.74 46.11
C MET A 1 17.35 5.02 45.45
N LEU A 2 17.56 3.94 44.67
CA LEU A 2 16.47 3.11 44.07
C LEU A 2 15.57 2.36 45.07
N LYS A 3 15.97 2.25 46.35
CA LYS A 3 15.22 1.52 47.39
C LYS A 3 13.82 2.10 47.66
N PHE A 4 13.65 3.43 47.53
CA PHE A 4 12.35 4.08 47.79
C PHE A 4 11.33 3.85 46.67
N ILE A 5 11.77 3.79 45.40
CA ILE A 5 10.88 3.58 44.26
C ILE A 5 10.37 2.13 44.23
N LYS A 6 11.28 1.17 44.46
CA LYS A 6 10.93 -0.26 44.48
C LYS A 6 9.93 -0.61 45.60
N HIS A 7 10.14 -0.07 46.80
CA HIS A 7 9.27 -0.36 47.95
C HIS A 7 7.83 0.16 47.75
N ASN A 8 7.65 1.33 47.13
CA ASN A 8 6.32 1.86 46.81
C ASN A 8 5.64 1.10 45.66
N MET A 9 6.40 0.64 44.65
CA MET A 9 5.85 -0.12 43.53
C MET A 9 5.52 -1.58 43.89
N GLU A 10 6.28 -2.21 44.79
CA GLU A 10 6.07 -3.58 45.23
C GLU A 10 4.89 -3.70 46.22
N THR A 11 4.60 -2.63 46.98
CA THR A 11 3.45 -2.57 47.90
C THR A 11 2.12 -2.38 47.15
N ILE A 12 2.15 -1.81 45.94
CA ILE A 12 0.98 -1.69 45.06
C ILE A 12 0.91 -2.96 44.22
N GLY A 13 0.27 -4.00 44.77
CA GLY A 13 -0.02 -5.23 44.02
C GLY A 13 -0.68 -4.90 42.67
N GLY A 14 -0.14 -5.47 41.59
CA GLY A 14 -0.67 -5.29 40.24
C GLY A 14 0.05 -4.26 39.37
N ILE A 15 1.13 -3.61 39.82
CA ILE A 15 1.93 -2.68 39.00
C ILE A 15 2.49 -3.31 37.71
N GLU A 16 2.71 -4.63 37.73
CA GLU A 16 3.26 -5.41 36.61
C GLU A 16 2.31 -5.50 35.40
N ILE A 17 1.01 -5.24 35.59
CA ILE A 17 0.03 -5.29 34.50
C ILE A 17 0.18 -4.11 33.54
N PHE A 18 0.62 -2.94 34.03
CA PHE A 18 0.74 -1.73 33.22
C PHE A 18 1.76 -1.89 32.08
N PRO A 19 2.99 -2.41 32.32
CA PRO A 19 3.93 -2.74 31.26
C PRO A 19 3.40 -3.73 30.22
N ILE A 20 2.71 -4.80 30.65
CA ILE A 20 2.19 -5.84 29.75
C ILE A 20 1.10 -5.26 28.84
N ILE A 21 0.17 -4.48 29.40
CA ILE A 21 -0.91 -3.83 28.64
C ILE A 21 -0.33 -2.82 27.65
N SER A 22 0.66 -2.02 28.07
CA SER A 22 1.35 -1.08 27.18
C SER A 22 1.99 -1.80 25.99
N LEU A 23 2.67 -2.93 26.24
CA LEU A 23 3.29 -3.74 25.18
C LEU A 23 2.23 -4.28 24.22
N VAL A 24 1.14 -4.84 24.73
CA VAL A 24 0.05 -5.39 23.90
C VAL A 24 -0.60 -4.30 23.04
N ILE A 25 -0.92 -3.14 23.62
CA ILE A 25 -1.53 -2.02 22.89
C ILE A 25 -0.57 -1.49 21.81
N PHE A 26 0.72 -1.37 22.12
CA PHE A 26 1.74 -0.95 21.17
C PHE A 26 1.81 -1.92 19.98
N PHE A 27 1.90 -3.22 20.24
CA PHE A 27 1.90 -4.23 19.18
C PHE A 27 0.61 -4.24 18.35
N LEU A 28 -0.55 -4.15 18.99
CA LEU A 28 -1.86 -4.08 18.30
C LEU A 28 -1.97 -2.85 17.40
N PHE A 29 -1.44 -1.71 17.85
CA PHE A 29 -1.39 -0.49 17.05
C PHE A 29 -0.58 -0.69 15.76
N PHE A 30 0.60 -1.31 15.85
CA PHE A 30 1.40 -1.63 14.66
C PHE A 30 0.70 -2.63 13.73
N ILE A 31 0.05 -3.67 14.26
CA ILE A 31 -0.71 -4.62 13.46
C ILE A 31 -1.85 -3.90 12.71
N GLY A 32 -2.57 -3.01 13.39
CA GLY A 32 -3.61 -2.18 12.77
C GLY A 32 -3.08 -1.31 11.64
N LEU A 33 -1.93 -0.66 11.82
CA LEU A 33 -1.28 0.13 10.78
C LEU A 33 -0.85 -0.71 9.58
N LEU A 34 -0.31 -1.92 9.80
CA LEU A 34 0.06 -2.82 8.71
C LEU A 34 -1.16 -3.21 7.87
N VAL A 35 -2.27 -3.55 8.51
CA VAL A 35 -3.54 -3.86 7.82
C VAL A 35 -4.04 -2.64 7.04
N TRP A 36 -3.98 -1.44 7.63
CA TRP A 36 -4.42 -0.21 6.99
C TRP A 36 -3.56 0.14 5.76
N VAL A 37 -2.24 0.04 5.86
CA VAL A 37 -1.30 0.32 4.76
C VAL A 37 -1.52 -0.65 3.60
N ILE A 38 -1.71 -1.95 3.86
CA ILE A 38 -1.96 -2.93 2.80
C ILE A 38 -3.29 -2.64 2.09
N THR A 39 -4.31 -2.21 2.83
CA THR A 39 -5.63 -1.86 2.26
C THR A 39 -5.54 -0.62 1.37
N THR A 40 -4.88 0.44 1.83
CA THR A 40 -4.73 1.71 1.09
C THR A 40 -4.00 1.53 -0.25
N LYS A 41 -2.98 0.65 -0.30
CA LYS A 41 -2.26 0.38 -1.56
C LYS A 41 -3.16 -0.22 -2.66
N LYS A 42 -4.18 -1.00 -2.29
CA LYS A 42 -5.07 -1.64 -3.27
C LYS A 42 -5.94 -0.63 -4.04
N GLN A 43 -6.37 0.45 -3.39
CA GLN A 43 -7.18 1.48 -4.04
C GLN A 43 -6.38 2.31 -5.04
N TYR A 44 -5.11 2.58 -4.75
CA TYR A 44 -4.22 3.31 -5.66
C TYR A 44 -3.83 2.47 -6.88
N VAL A 45 -3.59 1.17 -6.67
CA VAL A 45 -3.21 0.25 -7.74
C VAL A 45 -4.36 0.06 -8.75
N ASP A 46 -5.61 -0.11 -8.32
CA ASP A 46 -6.76 -0.26 -9.24
C ASP A 46 -6.99 0.99 -10.12
N TYR A 47 -6.68 2.19 -9.61
CA TYR A 47 -6.73 3.42 -10.40
C TYR A 47 -5.61 3.48 -11.45
N MET A 48 -4.40 3.06 -11.08
CA MET A 48 -3.26 3.02 -12.01
C MET A 48 -3.36 1.87 -13.03
N GLU A 49 -4.00 0.75 -12.68
CA GLU A 49 -4.25 -0.38 -13.58
C GLU A 49 -5.32 -0.08 -14.64
N LYS A 50 -6.26 0.84 -14.35
CA LYS A 50 -7.31 1.27 -15.30
C LYS A 50 -6.86 2.39 -16.24
N LEU A 51 -5.69 2.99 -16.02
CA LEU A 51 -5.10 3.83 -17.04
C LEU A 51 -4.75 2.93 -18.22
N PRO A 52 -5.31 3.17 -19.43
CA PRO A 52 -5.00 2.35 -20.58
C PRO A 52 -3.49 2.38 -20.78
N LEU A 53 -2.84 1.23 -20.56
CA LEU A 53 -1.42 1.07 -20.85
C LEU A 53 -1.21 1.55 -22.27
N GLU A 54 -0.25 2.45 -22.47
CA GLU A 54 0.00 3.15 -23.75
C GLU A 54 0.12 2.19 -24.96
N ASP A 55 0.35 0.91 -24.68
CA ASP A 55 0.41 -0.21 -25.63
C ASP A 55 -0.85 -0.33 -26.51
N ASP A 56 -2.07 -0.19 -25.97
CA ASP A 56 -3.30 -0.32 -26.76
C ASP A 56 -3.48 0.85 -27.74
N ASN A 57 -3.07 2.05 -27.31
CA ASN A 57 -3.10 3.25 -28.16
C ASN A 57 -2.02 3.19 -29.25
N ILE A 58 -0.81 2.73 -28.92
CA ILE A 58 0.27 2.53 -29.90
C ILE A 58 -0.11 1.45 -30.91
N LYS A 59 -0.73 0.35 -30.47
CA LYS A 59 -1.21 -0.71 -31.36
C LYS A 59 -2.31 -0.21 -32.30
N LYS A 60 -3.23 0.63 -31.82
CA LYS A 60 -4.27 1.24 -32.65
C LYS A 60 -3.69 2.21 -33.68
N ILE A 61 -2.76 3.08 -33.28
CA ILE A 61 -2.09 4.03 -34.18
C ILE A 61 -1.28 3.29 -35.24
N THR A 62 -0.51 2.27 -34.85
CA THR A 62 0.28 1.48 -35.80
C THR A 62 -0.59 0.71 -36.80
N LEU A 63 -1.75 0.19 -36.39
CA LEU A 63 -2.73 -0.43 -37.30
C LEU A 63 -3.33 0.58 -38.29
N ILE A 64 -3.74 1.77 -37.81
CA ILE A 64 -4.28 2.85 -38.66
C ILE A 64 -3.24 3.32 -39.67
N THR A 65 -2.00 3.53 -39.23
CA THR A 65 -0.90 3.92 -40.11
C THR A 65 -0.63 2.84 -41.15
N LYS A 66 -0.60 1.57 -40.75
CA LYS A 66 -0.37 0.43 -41.66
C LYS A 66 -1.46 0.30 -42.74
N GLU A 67 -2.73 0.53 -42.40
CA GLU A 67 -3.82 0.56 -43.38
C GLU A 67 -3.70 1.74 -44.36
N SER A 68 -3.32 2.93 -43.87
CA SER A 68 -3.10 4.11 -44.72
C SER A 68 -2.00 3.90 -45.76
N TRP A 69 -0.85 3.32 -45.37
CA TRP A 69 0.22 2.98 -46.31
C TRP A 69 -0.19 1.93 -47.34
N LYS A 70 -1.05 0.98 -46.96
CA LYS A 70 -1.57 -0.07 -47.85
C LYS A 70 -2.57 0.48 -48.87
N ILE A 71 -3.38 1.47 -48.50
CA ILE A 71 -4.29 2.16 -49.41
C ILE A 71 -3.49 3.05 -50.37
N LYS A 72 -2.51 3.80 -49.85
CA LYS A 72 -1.66 4.67 -50.68
C LYS A 72 -0.88 3.88 -51.73
N SER A 73 -0.38 2.68 -51.40
CA SER A 73 0.34 1.85 -52.37
C SER A 73 -0.57 1.26 -53.45
N LYS A 74 -1.85 1.01 -53.14
CA LYS A 74 -2.82 0.46 -54.08
C LYS A 74 -3.34 1.48 -55.09
N ASN A 75 -3.26 2.77 -54.76
CA ASN A 75 -3.83 3.86 -55.56
C ASN A 75 -2.77 4.56 -56.45
N GLN A 76 -1.52 4.09 -56.42
CA GLN A 76 -0.38 4.67 -57.14
C GLN A 76 0.08 3.82 -58.34
N THR A 77 -0.76 2.87 -58.78
CA THR A 77 -0.67 2.13 -60.06
C THR A 77 -1.98 2.30 -60.80
#